data_AF-A0A485CW67-F1
#
_entry.id   AF-A0A485CW67-F1
#
_cell.length_a   1.000
_cell.length_b   1.000
_cell.length_c   1.000
_cell.angle_alpha   90.00
_cell.angle_beta   90.00
_cell.angle_gamma   90.00
#
_symmetry.space_group_name_H-M   'P 1'
#
loop_
_entity.id
_entity.type
_entity.pdbx_description
1 polymer ?
#
loop_
_entity_poly.entity_id
_entity_poly.type
_entity_poly.pdbx_seq_one_letter_code
_entity_poly.pdbx_strand_id
1 'polypeptide(L)'
;MLKDARSDQLLAMVGPGPILWAPREYDLFRLHESEQAEQLMWHYLQRAPVAEAFLWRRWLYLLWDEVEKLVNTGKFSRANFDLASKSLLPWLS
;
A
#
# COMPACT_ATOMS: atom_id res chain seq x y z
N MET A 1 11.49 8.64 -2.45
CA MET A 1 11.77 9.18 -1.10
C MET A 1 13.21 9.67 -1.06
N LEU A 2 13.47 10.82 -0.47
CA LEU A 2 14.81 11.34 -0.20
C LEU A 2 15.14 11.09 1.26
N LYS A 3 16.24 10.38 1.52
CA LYS A 3 16.75 10.10 2.85
C LYS A 3 18.12 10.74 3.06
N ASP A 4 18.43 11.09 4.30
CA ASP A 4 19.79 11.45 4.70
C ASP A 4 20.68 10.20 4.68
N ALA A 5 21.81 10.27 3.97
CA ALA A 5 22.66 9.09 3.74
C ALA A 5 23.37 8.59 5.00
N ARG A 6 23.50 9.42 6.05
CA ARG A 6 24.22 9.07 7.28
C ARG A 6 23.29 8.52 8.36
N SER A 7 22.12 9.13 8.52
CA SER A 7 21.15 8.81 9.58
C SER A 7 19.99 7.92 9.11
N ASP A 8 19.86 7.71 7.80
CA ASP A 8 18.70 7.06 7.15
C ASP A 8 17.35 7.76 7.43
N GLN A 9 17.40 9.00 7.93
CA GLN A 9 16.20 9.78 8.22
C GLN A 9 15.50 10.18 6.91
N LEU A 10 14.18 9.99 6.84
CA LEU A 10 13.36 10.49 5.73
C LEU A 10 13.34 12.03 5.76
N LEU A 11 13.88 12.65 4.71
CA LEU A 11 13.93 14.11 4.57
C LEU A 11 12.75 14.65 3.76
N ALA A 12 12.41 13.96 2.66
CA ALA A 12 11.31 14.38 1.80
C ALA A 12 10.66 13.21 1.04
N MET A 13 9.37 13.35 0.77
CA MET A 13 8.66 12.53 -0.21
C MET A 13 8.84 13.18 -1.59
N VAL A 14 9.38 12.44 -2.55
CA VAL A 14 9.57 12.90 -3.94
C VAL A 14 8.89 11.94 -4.89
N GLY A 15 8.24 12.47 -5.94
CA GLY A 15 7.46 11.70 -6.92
C GLY A 15 6.30 10.94 -6.26
N PRO A 16 5.30 11.63 -5.69
CA PRO A 16 4.27 10.98 -4.87
C PRO A 16 3.27 10.12 -5.66
N GLY A 17 3.42 9.99 -6.98
CA GLY A 17 2.42 9.36 -7.84
C GLY A 17 1.14 10.20 -7.93
N PRO A 18 -0.01 9.57 -8.23
CA PRO A 18 -1.30 10.26 -8.31
C PRO A 18 -1.68 10.91 -6.97
N ILE A 19 -1.92 12.22 -6.98
CA ILE A 19 -2.49 12.94 -5.83
C ILE A 19 -4.00 13.05 -6.04
N LEU A 20 -4.75 12.39 -5.17
CA LEU A 20 -6.20 12.26 -5.29
C LEU A 20 -6.88 12.67 -3.98
N TRP A 21 -8.11 13.18 -4.09
CA TRP A 21 -9.02 13.25 -2.96
C TRP A 21 -9.61 11.86 -2.72
N ALA A 22 -8.89 11.04 -1.96
CA ALA A 22 -9.21 9.64 -1.70
C ALA A 22 -9.09 9.31 -0.20
N PRO A 23 -9.65 8.19 0.27
CA PRO A 23 -9.34 7.69 1.60
C PRO A 23 -7.83 7.51 1.76
N ARG A 24 -7.24 7.99 2.87
CA ARG A 24 -5.82 7.81 3.20
C ARG A 24 -5.34 6.35 3.23
N GLU A 25 -6.26 5.41 3.35
CA GLU A 25 -6.02 3.97 3.17
C GLU A 25 -5.38 3.65 1.80
N TYR A 26 -5.63 4.49 0.79
CA TYR A 26 -5.06 4.38 -0.55
C TYR A 26 -3.55 4.68 -0.62
N ASP A 27 -2.99 5.37 0.37
CA ASP A 27 -1.53 5.51 0.49
C ASP A 27 -0.94 4.35 1.31
N LEU A 28 -1.69 3.85 2.28
CA LEU A 28 -1.22 2.84 3.22
C LEU A 28 -1.16 1.43 2.63
N PHE A 29 -2.03 1.06 1.67
CA PHE A 29 -2.04 -0.31 1.12
C PHE A 29 -0.71 -0.69 0.45
N ARG A 30 0.05 0.31 -0.02
CA ARG A 30 1.37 0.15 -0.63
C ARG A 30 2.41 -0.37 0.37
N LEU A 31 2.17 -0.21 1.67
CA LEU A 31 3.04 -0.69 2.75
C LEU A 31 2.83 -2.18 3.03
N HIS A 32 3.06 -3.04 2.03
CA HIS A 32 2.95 -4.51 2.14
C HIS A 32 4.19 -5.26 1.62
N GLU A 33 5.14 -4.57 0.99
CA GLU A 33 6.25 -5.20 0.26
C GLU A 33 7.34 -5.77 1.18
N SER A 34 7.39 -5.34 2.44
CA SER A 34 8.39 -5.78 3.41
C SER A 34 7.90 -5.66 4.86
N GLU A 35 8.59 -6.34 5.77
CA GLU A 35 8.34 -6.25 7.20
C GLU A 35 8.46 -4.82 7.72
N GLN A 36 9.47 -4.07 7.26
CA GLN A 36 9.65 -2.67 7.66
C GLN A 36 8.52 -1.77 7.16
N ALA A 37 7.98 -2.05 5.97
CA ALA A 37 6.83 -1.32 5.45
C ALA A 37 5.58 -1.60 6.31
N GLU A 38 5.34 -2.86 6.67
CA GLU A 38 4.23 -3.21 7.56
C GLU A 38 4.41 -2.59 8.95
N GLN A 39 5.61 -2.62 9.52
CA GLN A 39 5.91 -1.96 10.79
C GLN A 39 5.63 -0.45 10.71
N LEU A 40 5.98 0.22 9.61
CA LEU A 40 5.65 1.64 9.39
C LEU A 40 4.14 1.86 9.36
N MET A 41 3.40 1.00 8.65
CA MET A 41 1.94 1.05 8.64
C MET A 41 1.37 0.90 10.05
N TRP A 42 1.85 -0.06 10.84
CA TRP A 42 1.42 -0.26 12.22
C TRP A 42 1.66 0.98 13.10
N HIS A 43 2.85 1.59 13.03
CA HIS A 43 3.15 2.81 13.77
C HIS A 43 2.27 3.99 13.33
N TYR A 44 1.92 4.09 12.04
CA TYR A 44 0.99 5.10 11.55
C TYR A 44 -0.42 4.88 12.13
N LEU A 45 -0.91 3.65 12.11
CA LEU A 45 -2.25 3.29 12.61
C LEU A 45 -2.43 3.55 14.11
N GLN A 46 -1.36 3.43 14.91
CA GLN A 46 -1.38 3.81 16.33
C GLN A 46 -1.64 5.31 16.55
N ARG A 47 -1.21 6.16 15.62
CA ARG A 47 -1.40 7.62 15.72
C ARG A 47 -2.68 8.09 15.03
N ALA A 48 -3.05 7.46 13.93
CA ALA A 48 -4.21 7.84 13.13
C ALA A 48 -4.97 6.58 12.67
N PRO A 49 -5.84 6.01 13.53
CA PRO A 49 -6.54 4.75 13.25
C PRO A 49 -7.49 4.88 12.07
N VAL A 50 -7.46 3.93 11.14
CA VAL A 50 -8.44 3.80 10.03
C VAL A 50 -9.58 2.88 10.44
N ALA A 51 -10.58 2.70 9.57
CA ALA A 51 -11.66 1.77 9.86
C ALA A 51 -11.16 0.32 9.88
N GLU A 52 -11.76 -0.54 10.69
CA GLU A 52 -11.42 -1.97 10.77
C GLU A 52 -11.49 -2.68 9.41
N ALA A 53 -12.43 -2.26 8.56
CA ALA A 53 -12.56 -2.73 7.18
C ALA A 53 -11.29 -2.54 6.32
N PHE A 54 -10.35 -1.70 6.73
CA PHE A 54 -9.06 -1.56 6.05
C PHE A 54 -8.29 -2.89 5.96
N LEU A 55 -8.46 -3.80 6.93
CA LEU A 55 -7.80 -5.11 6.96
C LEU A 55 -8.00 -5.89 5.66
N TRP A 56 -9.18 -5.79 5.06
CA TRP A 56 -9.48 -6.43 3.77
C TRP A 56 -9.44 -5.45 2.61
N ARG A 57 -9.83 -4.17 2.79
CA ARG A 57 -9.81 -3.17 1.70
C ARG A 57 -8.43 -2.95 1.11
N ARG A 58 -7.37 -3.06 1.92
CA ARG A 58 -5.99 -2.94 1.42
C ARG A 58 -5.67 -3.94 0.30
N TRP A 59 -6.26 -5.13 0.34
CA TRP A 59 -6.05 -6.14 -0.69
C TRP A 59 -6.84 -5.84 -1.96
N LEU A 60 -8.05 -5.26 -1.82
CA LEU A 60 -8.79 -4.74 -2.96
C LEU A 60 -8.03 -3.61 -3.66
N TYR A 61 -7.41 -2.68 -2.90
CA TYR A 61 -6.58 -1.62 -3.48
C TYR A 61 -5.34 -2.17 -4.18
N LEU A 62 -4.71 -3.21 -3.64
CA LEU A 62 -3.57 -3.87 -4.29
C LEU A 62 -3.97 -4.53 -5.62
N LEU A 63 -5.12 -5.22 -5.67
CA LEU A 63 -5.63 -5.78 -6.92
C LEU A 63 -5.91 -4.69 -7.96
N TRP A 64 -6.53 -3.59 -7.53
CA TRP A 64 -6.79 -2.45 -8.41
C TRP A 64 -5.50 -1.84 -8.96
N ASP A 65 -4.48 -1.62 -8.12
CA ASP A 65 -3.19 -1.06 -8.51
C ASP A 65 -2.45 -1.94 -9.53
N GLU A 66 -2.52 -3.27 -9.40
CA GLU A 66 -1.93 -4.18 -10.39
C GLU A 66 -2.66 -4.17 -11.73
N VAL A 67 -4.00 -4.05 -11.74
CA VAL A 67 -4.78 -3.88 -12.98
C VAL A 67 -4.47 -2.53 -13.63
N GLU A 68 -4.41 -1.46 -12.83
CA GLU A 68 -4.07 -0.11 -13.31
C GLU A 68 -2.66 -0.09 -13.95
N LYS A 69 -1.66 -0.69 -13.28
CA LYS A 69 -0.30 -0.83 -13.84
C LYS A 69 -0.30 -1.62 -15.15
N LEU A 70 -1.09 -2.70 -15.24
CA LEU A 70 -1.17 -3.51 -16.44
C LEU A 70 -1.71 -2.70 -17.62
N VAL A 71 -2.82 -1.98 -17.39
CA VAL A 71 -3.47 -1.17 -18.43
C VAL A 71 -2.57 -0.02 -18.88
N ASN A 72 -1.95 0.69 -17.93
CA ASN A 72 -1.22 1.93 -18.23
C ASN A 72 0.24 1.69 -18.66
N THR A 73 0.85 0.58 -18.25
CA THR A 73 2.30 0.35 -18.45
C THR A 73 2.65 -1.03 -19.01
N GLY A 74 1.68 -1.92 -19.15
CA GLY A 74 1.90 -3.32 -19.52
C GLY A 74 2.57 -4.17 -18.42
N LYS A 75 2.79 -3.60 -17.22
CA LYS A 75 3.43 -4.30 -16.09
C LYS A 75 2.39 -4.88 -15.15
N PHE A 76 2.64 -6.08 -14.64
CA PHE A 76 1.76 -6.76 -13.69
C PHE A 76 2.57 -7.69 -12.79
N SER A 77 2.37 -7.60 -11.48
CA SER A 77 2.99 -8.49 -10.50
C SER A 77 2.05 -9.63 -10.15
N ARG A 78 2.35 -10.82 -10.69
CA ARG A 78 1.61 -12.04 -10.35
C ARG A 78 1.67 -12.34 -8.84
N ALA A 79 2.81 -12.10 -8.21
CA ALA A 79 2.98 -12.30 -6.77
C ALA A 79 2.05 -11.41 -5.94
N ASN A 80 1.91 -10.12 -6.30
CA ASN A 80 1.01 -9.20 -5.62
C ASN A 80 -0.45 -9.62 -5.82
N PHE A 81 -0.81 -10.05 -7.02
CA PHE A 81 -2.16 -10.55 -7.31
C PHE A 81 -2.52 -11.79 -6.49
N ASP A 82 -1.64 -12.79 -6.45
CA ASP A 82 -1.87 -14.03 -5.69
C ASP A 82 -1.96 -13.75 -4.19
N LEU A 83 -1.09 -12.87 -3.66
CA LEU A 83 -1.13 -12.43 -2.27
C LEU A 83 -2.46 -11.74 -1.94
N ALA A 84 -2.83 -10.73 -2.72
CA ALA A 84 -4.04 -9.95 -2.48
C ALA A 84 -5.29 -10.83 -2.58
N SER A 85 -5.35 -11.71 -3.59
CA SER A 85 -6.46 -12.66 -3.77
C SER A 85 -6.60 -13.58 -2.55
N LYS A 86 -5.50 -14.23 -2.14
CA LYS A 86 -5.50 -15.13 -0.98
C LYS A 86 -5.92 -14.42 0.31
N SER A 87 -5.45 -13.19 0.51
CA SER A 87 -5.74 -12.41 1.71
C SER A 87 -7.16 -11.81 1.72
N LEU A 88 -7.77 -11.59 0.57
CA LEU A 88 -9.12 -11.04 0.43
C LEU A 88 -10.20 -12.12 0.54
N LEU A 89 -9.96 -13.32 0.01
CA LEU A 89 -10.96 -14.40 -0.05
C LEU A 89 -11.68 -14.70 1.29
N PRO A 90 -11.01 -14.72 2.46
CA PRO A 90 -11.68 -14.96 3.75
C PRO A 90 -12.74 -13.92 4.14
N TRP A 91 -12.78 -12.77 3.46
CA TRP A 91 -13.68 -11.65 3.76
C TRP A 91 -14.87 -11.55 2.79
N LEU A 92 -14.96 -12.45 1.81
CA LEU A 92 -15.97 -12.44 0.75
C LEU A 92 -17.08 -13.52 0.93
N SER A 93 -17.04 -14.29 2.02
CA SER A 93 -18.00 -15.35 2.34
C SER A 93 -19.16 -14.87 3.19
#